data_AF-A0AAV2QPW5-F1
#
_entry.id   AF-A0AAV2QPW5-F1
#
_cell.length_a   1.000
_cell.length_b   1.000
_cell.length_c   1.000
_cell.angle_alpha   90.00
_cell.angle_beta   90.00
_cell.angle_gamma   90.00
#
_symmetry.space_group_name_H-M   'P 1'
#
loop_
_entity.id
_entity.type
_entity.pdbx_description
1 polymer ?
#
loop_
_entity_poly.entity_id
_entity_poly.type
_entity_poly.pdbx_seq_one_letter_code
_entity_poly.pdbx_strand_id
1 'polypeptide(L)'
;GSIMHYSATAFSKGNRPTISVLHPGVEIGQRRAFSKKDLEKINKLYNCPDRPHVQPTPTTPISTVSSSCWDSNAHCSWWASQGECRSNLYWMEEYCMKSCGKCSLPTATATTTTTTPTPPPPPPCLDDAEHCRYWADIGECYNNSEYMRLYCTKSCGMC
;
A
#
# COMPACT_ATOMS: atom_id res chain seq x y z
N GLY A 1 21.59 -4.93 -13.97
CA GLY A 1 21.54 -3.50 -14.36
C GLY A 1 20.66 -2.69 -13.42
N SER A 2 20.63 -1.36 -13.59
CA SER A 2 19.73 -0.45 -12.85
C SER A 2 18.27 -0.74 -13.14
N ILE A 3 17.39 -0.60 -12.14
CA ILE A 3 15.92 -0.74 -12.33
C ILE A 3 15.36 0.34 -13.25
N MET A 4 16.03 1.50 -13.29
CA MET A 4 15.65 2.65 -14.11
C MET A 4 16.12 2.52 -15.56
N HIS A 5 16.97 1.54 -15.90
CA HIS A 5 17.44 1.36 -17.26
C HIS A 5 16.39 0.69 -18.14
N TYR A 6 16.19 1.19 -19.36
CA TYR A 6 15.32 0.55 -20.35
C TYR A 6 15.81 -0.85 -20.75
N SER A 7 14.88 -1.67 -21.24
CA SER A 7 15.19 -2.97 -21.82
C SER A 7 15.81 -2.81 -23.21
N ALA A 8 16.44 -3.87 -23.71
CA ALA A 8 17.09 -3.86 -25.02
C ALA A 8 16.14 -3.50 -26.17
N THR A 9 14.86 -3.83 -26.05
CA THR A 9 13.84 -3.66 -27.11
C THR A 9 12.86 -2.51 -26.84
N ALA A 10 13.17 -1.62 -25.90
CA ALA A 10 12.29 -0.49 -25.56
C ALA A 10 11.94 0.35 -26.81
N PHE A 11 10.65 0.59 -27.02
CA PHE A 11 10.08 1.32 -28.16
C PHE A 11 10.40 0.73 -29.55
N SER A 12 10.78 -0.55 -29.60
CA SER A 12 11.11 -1.22 -30.86
C SER A 12 9.88 -1.57 -31.69
N LYS A 13 9.94 -1.30 -32.99
CA LYS A 13 9.00 -1.84 -33.97
C LYS A 13 9.53 -3.18 -34.48
N GLY A 14 8.89 -4.28 -34.06
CA GLY A 14 9.29 -5.64 -34.46
C GLY A 14 10.33 -6.30 -33.54
N ASN A 15 10.36 -5.92 -32.25
CA ASN A 15 11.15 -6.55 -31.19
C ASN A 15 12.67 -6.61 -31.44
N ARG A 16 13.19 -5.72 -32.30
CA ARG A 16 14.63 -5.56 -32.54
C ARG A 16 15.26 -4.77 -31.38
N PRO A 17 16.50 -5.07 -30.99
CA PRO A 17 17.17 -4.28 -29.98
C PRO A 17 17.34 -2.83 -30.48
N THR A 18 16.84 -1.88 -29.70
CA THR A 18 17.06 -0.43 -29.87
C THR A 18 18.22 0.06 -29.01
N ILE A 19 18.61 -0.74 -28.01
CA ILE A 19 19.72 -0.46 -27.09
C ILE A 19 20.64 -1.69 -27.04
N SER A 20 21.91 -1.48 -27.35
CA SER A 20 22.94 -2.53 -27.39
C SER A 20 23.95 -2.33 -26.27
N VAL A 21 24.28 -3.40 -25.54
CA VAL A 21 25.36 -3.36 -24.54
C VAL A 21 26.72 -3.44 -25.23
N LEU A 22 27.64 -2.54 -24.86
CA LEU A 22 29.01 -2.56 -25.40
C LEU A 22 29.90 -3.62 -24.73
N HIS A 23 29.63 -3.90 -23.46
CA HIS A 23 30.38 -4.88 -22.68
C HIS A 23 29.58 -6.18 -22.57
N PRO A 24 30.19 -7.34 -22.85
CA PRO A 24 29.52 -8.63 -22.74
C PRO A 24 29.14 -8.91 -21.28
N GLY A 25 28.00 -9.58 -21.06
CA GLY A 25 27.51 -10.00 -19.75
C GLY A 25 26.75 -8.94 -18.95
N VAL A 26 26.53 -7.74 -19.49
CA VAL A 26 25.77 -6.69 -18.81
C VAL A 26 24.26 -6.89 -19.03
N GLU A 27 23.51 -7.12 -17.96
CA GLU A 27 22.03 -7.17 -18.01
C GLU A 27 21.41 -5.76 -17.92
N ILE A 28 20.57 -5.42 -18.89
CA ILE A 28 19.76 -4.19 -18.94
C ILE A 28 18.26 -4.50 -18.89
N GLY A 29 17.46 -3.59 -18.36
CA GLY A 29 16.00 -3.71 -18.37
C GLY A 29 15.38 -4.57 -17.26
N GLN A 30 16.15 -4.96 -16.24
CA GLN A 30 15.59 -5.70 -15.11
C GLN A 30 14.52 -4.89 -14.37
N ARG A 31 13.47 -5.56 -13.88
CA ARG A 31 12.34 -4.98 -13.13
C ARG A 31 12.06 -5.72 -11.81
N ARG A 32 13.07 -6.40 -11.28
CA ARG A 32 12.92 -7.28 -10.09
C ARG A 32 13.14 -6.52 -8.80
N ALA A 33 14.22 -5.72 -8.72
CA ALA A 33 14.60 -4.99 -7.51
C ALA A 33 15.56 -3.83 -7.84
N PHE A 34 15.79 -2.93 -6.88
CA PHE A 34 16.87 -1.95 -7.01
C PHE A 34 18.23 -2.64 -7.12
N SER A 35 19.09 -2.16 -8.02
CA SER A 35 20.49 -2.58 -8.02
C SER A 35 21.25 -1.92 -6.87
N LYS A 36 22.40 -2.50 -6.49
CA LYS A 36 23.28 -1.90 -5.47
C LYS A 36 23.60 -0.42 -5.78
N LYS A 37 23.87 -0.11 -7.05
CA LYS A 37 24.15 1.26 -7.51
C LYS A 37 22.94 2.19 -7.46
N ASP A 38 21.72 1.67 -7.61
CA ASP A 38 20.50 2.47 -7.47
C ASP A 38 20.35 2.89 -6.00
N LEU A 39 20.50 1.94 -5.08
CA LEU A 39 20.42 2.20 -3.63
C LEU A 39 21.53 3.15 -3.17
N GLU A 40 22.78 2.93 -3.59
CA GLU A 40 23.90 3.82 -3.26
C GLU A 40 23.63 5.27 -3.69
N LYS A 41 23.08 5.47 -4.90
CA LYS A 41 22.74 6.81 -5.41
C LYS A 41 21.59 7.45 -4.64
N ILE A 42 20.53 6.71 -4.36
CA ILE A 42 19.36 7.20 -3.62
C ILE A 42 19.77 7.57 -2.19
N ASN A 43 20.49 6.68 -1.50
CA ASN A 43 20.95 6.93 -0.13
C ASN A 43 21.85 8.16 -0.05
N LYS A 44 22.74 8.34 -1.04
CA LYS A 44 23.59 9.53 -1.13
C LYS A 44 22.79 10.80 -1.39
N LEU A 45 21.77 10.75 -2.26
CA LEU A 45 20.94 11.90 -2.60
C LEU A 45 20.11 12.40 -1.40
N TYR A 46 19.60 11.48 -0.59
CA TYR A 46 18.74 11.77 0.56
C TYR A 46 19.49 11.72 1.90
N ASN A 47 20.82 11.65 1.89
CA ASN A 47 21.66 11.58 3.08
C ASN A 47 21.19 10.51 4.09
N CYS A 48 20.82 9.34 3.59
CA CYS A 48 20.41 8.23 4.45
C CYS A 48 21.62 7.76 5.30
N PRO A 49 21.44 7.55 6.61
CA PRO A 49 22.49 6.98 7.44
C PRO A 49 22.83 5.57 6.97
N ASP A 50 24.09 5.16 7.10
CA ASP A 50 24.54 3.80 6.79
C ASP A 50 23.81 2.81 7.71
N ARG A 51 22.72 2.24 7.19
CA ARG A 51 22.10 1.07 7.80
C ARG A 51 22.94 -0.14 7.40
N PRO A 52 23.30 -1.04 8.33
CA PRO A 52 23.93 -2.29 7.95
C PRO A 52 23.05 -2.95 6.90
N HIS A 53 23.61 -3.16 5.70
CA HIS A 53 22.93 -3.87 4.63
C HIS A 53 22.54 -5.24 5.17
N VAL A 54 21.27 -5.41 5.54
CA VAL A 54 20.68 -6.72 5.76
C VAL A 54 20.69 -7.38 4.39
N GLN A 55 21.77 -8.11 4.11
CA GLN A 55 21.86 -8.98 2.96
C GLN A 55 20.65 -9.92 3.06
N PRO A 56 19.81 -10.06 2.02
CA PRO A 56 18.73 -11.03 2.06
C PRO A 56 19.36 -12.42 2.14
N THR A 57 19.47 -12.93 3.36
CA THR A 57 19.80 -14.32 3.66
C THR A 57 18.72 -15.18 3.02
N PRO A 58 19.04 -16.35 2.44
CA PRO A 58 18.04 -17.29 1.95
C PRO A 58 17.00 -17.53 3.05
N THR A 59 15.76 -17.15 2.77
CA THR A 59 14.67 -17.15 3.74
C THR A 59 14.31 -18.58 4.09
N THR A 60 14.92 -19.12 5.13
CA THR A 60 14.26 -20.08 6.01
C THR A 60 12.97 -19.42 6.49
N PRO A 61 11.80 -20.07 6.45
CA PRO A 61 10.57 -19.47 6.95
C PRO A 61 10.68 -19.34 8.47
N ILE A 62 11.18 -18.20 8.94
CA ILE A 62 11.07 -17.81 10.33
C ILE A 62 9.60 -17.45 10.50
N SER A 63 8.83 -18.44 10.94
CA SER A 63 7.49 -18.29 11.47
C SER A 63 7.59 -17.52 12.80
N THR A 64 7.94 -16.23 12.71
CA THR A 64 7.75 -15.30 13.81
C THR A 64 6.30 -14.90 13.70
N VAL A 65 5.48 -15.53 14.52
CA VAL A 65 4.12 -15.09 14.81
C VAL A 65 4.24 -13.67 15.34
N SER A 66 4.15 -12.67 14.45
CA SER A 66 3.96 -11.29 14.84
C SER A 66 2.58 -11.25 15.48
N SER A 67 2.57 -11.21 16.81
CA SER A 67 1.39 -11.29 17.68
C SER A 67 0.46 -10.10 17.57
N SER A 68 0.67 -9.23 16.58
CA SER A 68 -0.10 -8.02 16.46
C SER A 68 -0.60 -7.94 15.01
N CYS A 69 -1.92 -8.05 14.89
CA CYS A 69 -2.68 -8.03 13.66
C CYS A 69 -3.53 -6.76 13.66
N TRP A 70 -3.07 -5.72 12.97
CA TRP A 70 -3.80 -4.47 12.88
C TRP A 70 -3.56 -3.80 11.52
N ASP A 71 -4.42 -2.85 11.22
CA ASP A 71 -4.23 -1.91 10.13
C ASP A 71 -3.62 -0.64 10.70
N SER A 72 -2.48 -0.23 10.18
CA SER A 72 -1.73 0.98 10.57
C SER A 72 -2.32 2.25 9.96
N ASN A 73 -3.25 2.12 9.01
CA ASN A 73 -3.92 3.23 8.36
C ASN A 73 -5.43 2.99 8.27
N ALA A 74 -6.22 4.04 8.48
CA ALA A 74 -7.68 3.97 8.37
C ALA A 74 -8.17 3.54 6.97
N HIS A 75 -7.37 3.79 5.93
CA HIS A 75 -7.71 3.47 4.54
C HIS A 75 -7.35 2.05 4.13
N CYS A 76 -6.75 1.23 5.01
CA CYS A 76 -6.35 -0.14 4.68
C CYS A 76 -7.50 -0.99 4.11
N SER A 77 -8.72 -0.83 4.64
CA SER A 77 -9.90 -1.57 4.16
C SER A 77 -10.28 -1.14 2.74
N TRP A 78 -10.24 0.17 2.48
CA TRP A 78 -10.52 0.71 1.16
C TRP A 78 -9.46 0.26 0.14
N TRP A 79 -8.17 0.39 0.44
CA TRP A 79 -7.09 -0.09 -0.43
C TRP A 79 -7.17 -1.59 -0.69
N ALA A 80 -7.47 -2.39 0.33
CA ALA A 80 -7.70 -3.82 0.16
C ALA A 80 -8.86 -4.10 -0.82
N SER A 81 -9.96 -3.33 -0.74
CA SER A 81 -11.09 -3.43 -1.69
C SER A 81 -10.71 -3.07 -3.13
N GLN A 82 -9.75 -2.15 -3.30
CA GLN A 82 -9.21 -1.76 -4.61
C GLN A 82 -8.16 -2.75 -5.14
N GLY A 83 -7.87 -3.82 -4.40
CA GLY A 83 -6.92 -4.86 -4.81
C GLY A 83 -5.47 -4.55 -4.48
N GLU A 84 -5.19 -3.56 -3.63
CA GLU A 84 -3.82 -3.18 -3.24
C GLU A 84 -3.09 -4.31 -2.53
N CYS A 85 -3.80 -5.24 -1.88
CA CYS A 85 -3.19 -6.45 -1.32
C CYS A 85 -2.45 -7.31 -2.36
N ARG A 86 -2.75 -7.14 -3.66
CA ARG A 86 -2.06 -7.81 -4.77
C ARG A 86 -1.09 -6.88 -5.48
N SER A 87 -1.51 -5.64 -5.74
CA SER A 87 -0.73 -4.65 -6.49
C SER A 87 0.43 -4.07 -5.69
N ASN A 88 0.25 -3.93 -4.38
CA ASN A 88 1.20 -3.35 -3.44
C ASN A 88 1.40 -4.27 -2.22
N LEU A 89 1.72 -5.54 -2.51
CA LEU A 89 1.81 -6.61 -1.54
C LEU A 89 2.72 -6.26 -0.35
N TYR A 90 3.93 -5.79 -0.61
CA TYR A 90 4.92 -5.52 0.44
C TYR A 90 4.42 -4.49 1.45
N TRP A 91 3.89 -3.36 0.95
CA TRP A 91 3.40 -2.29 1.80
C TRP A 91 2.13 -2.71 2.56
N MET A 92 1.20 -3.38 1.87
CA MET A 92 -0.05 -3.81 2.48
C MET A 92 0.15 -4.94 3.50
N GLU A 93 1.12 -5.84 3.30
CA GLU A 93 1.48 -6.86 4.29
C GLU A 93 2.14 -6.27 5.53
N GLU A 94 2.87 -5.16 5.42
CA GLU A 94 3.55 -4.52 6.55
C GLU A 94 2.60 -3.61 7.35
N TYR A 95 1.70 -2.89 6.67
CA TYR A 95 0.88 -1.85 7.29
C TYR A 95 -0.62 -2.15 7.31
N CYS A 96 -1.11 -3.13 6.54
CA CYS A 96 -2.54 -3.43 6.39
C CYS A 96 -2.84 -4.93 6.55
N MET A 97 -2.13 -5.59 7.49
CA MET A 97 -2.19 -7.04 7.71
C MET A 97 -3.61 -7.57 7.89
N LYS A 98 -4.44 -6.82 8.63
CA LYS A 98 -5.81 -7.22 8.92
C LYS A 98 -6.68 -7.11 7.67
N SER A 99 -6.64 -5.96 6.99
CA SER A 99 -7.41 -5.73 5.76
C SER A 99 -7.04 -6.67 4.62
N CYS A 100 -5.78 -7.12 4.54
CA CYS A 100 -5.34 -8.10 3.54
C CYS A 100 -5.49 -9.57 3.94
N GLY A 101 -6.10 -9.85 5.09
CA GLY A 101 -6.32 -11.23 5.55
C GLY A 101 -5.03 -11.99 5.83
N LYS A 102 -3.95 -11.29 6.19
CA LYS A 102 -2.62 -11.86 6.43
C LYS A 102 -2.42 -12.30 7.88
N CYS A 103 -3.42 -12.03 8.72
CA CYS A 103 -3.41 -12.48 10.09
C CYS A 103 -3.71 -13.97 10.18
N SER A 104 -2.72 -14.75 10.61
CA SER A 104 -2.92 -16.13 11.04
C SER A 104 -3.58 -16.12 12.41
N LEU A 105 -4.90 -16.04 12.45
CA LEU A 105 -5.63 -16.44 13.66
C LEU A 105 -5.48 -17.97 13.77
N PRO A 106 -5.07 -18.54 14.92
CA PRO A 106 -5.27 -19.96 15.12
C PRO A 106 -6.75 -20.24 14.92
N THR A 107 -7.05 -21.25 14.09
CA THR A 107 -8.41 -21.71 13.79
C THR A 107 -9.10 -22.09 15.10
N ALA A 108 -9.70 -21.12 15.76
CA ALA A 108 -10.75 -21.35 16.72
C ALA A 108 -11.99 -21.64 15.89
N THR A 109 -12.37 -22.91 15.87
CA THR A 109 -13.68 -23.41 15.47
C THR A 109 -14.74 -22.35 15.75
N ALA A 110 -15.47 -21.96 14.69
CA ALA A 110 -16.50 -20.94 14.75
C ALA A 110 -17.58 -21.31 15.77
N THR A 111 -17.42 -20.83 17.00
CA THR A 111 -18.54 -20.61 17.91
C THR A 111 -19.02 -19.20 17.62
N THR A 112 -20.09 -19.10 16.83
CA THR A 112 -20.85 -17.87 16.61
C THR A 112 -21.37 -17.35 17.94
N THR A 113 -20.58 -16.52 18.61
CA THR A 113 -21.06 -15.66 19.68
C THR A 113 -21.38 -14.31 19.05
N THR A 114 -22.65 -14.13 18.70
CA THR A 114 -23.21 -12.83 18.30
C THR A 114 -23.11 -11.87 19.48
N THR A 115 -22.04 -11.09 19.55
CA THR A 115 -22.00 -9.88 20.36
C THR A 115 -22.47 -8.73 19.49
N THR A 116 -23.72 -8.30 19.69
CA THR A 116 -24.24 -7.05 19.15
C THR A 116 -23.40 -5.91 19.73
N PRO A 117 -22.57 -5.20 18.94
CA PRO A 117 -21.94 -3.98 19.43
C PRO A 117 -23.04 -2.91 19.55
N THR A 118 -23.20 -2.36 20.74
CA THR A 118 -23.99 -1.15 20.95
C THR A 118 -23.44 -0.07 20.01
N PRO A 119 -24.26 0.52 19.12
CA PRO A 119 -23.77 1.53 18.19
C PRO A 119 -23.20 2.72 18.97
N PRO A 120 -22.06 3.30 18.53
CA PRO A 120 -21.62 4.57 19.08
C PRO A 120 -22.74 5.62 18.89
N PRO A 121 -22.88 6.59 19.81
CA PRO A 121 -23.85 7.66 19.65
C PRO A 121 -23.67 8.34 18.29
N PRO A 122 -24.76 8.71 17.61
CA PRO A 122 -24.67 9.37 16.31
C PRO A 122 -23.84 10.66 16.45
N PRO A 123 -22.93 10.95 15.50
CA PRO A 123 -22.16 12.19 15.51
C PRO A 123 -23.11 13.39 15.47
N PRO A 124 -22.74 14.52 16.10
CA PRO A 124 -23.54 15.74 16.06
C PRO A 124 -23.70 16.23 14.61
N CYS A 125 -24.85 16.84 14.29
CA CYS A 125 -25.18 17.34 12.95
C CYS A 125 -24.42 18.62 12.63
N LEU A 126 -23.11 18.49 12.40
CA LEU A 126 -22.15 19.55 12.22
C LEU A 126 -21.13 19.12 11.16
N ASP A 127 -20.46 20.11 10.57
CA ASP A 127 -19.30 19.88 9.72
C ASP A 127 -18.04 20.14 10.58
N ASP A 128 -17.19 19.13 10.71
CA ASP A 128 -15.96 19.16 11.50
C ASP A 128 -14.73 19.45 10.63
N ALA A 129 -14.79 19.17 9.33
CA ALA A 129 -13.72 19.48 8.39
C ALA A 129 -13.92 20.81 7.65
N GLU A 130 -12.82 21.44 7.26
CA GLU A 130 -12.85 22.64 6.44
C GLU A 130 -13.38 22.32 5.03
N HIS A 131 -14.06 23.27 4.38
CA HIS A 131 -14.58 23.12 3.02
C HIS A 131 -15.63 22.01 2.78
N CYS A 132 -16.26 21.44 3.81
CA CYS A 132 -17.32 20.44 3.65
C CYS A 132 -18.42 20.84 2.65
N ARG A 133 -18.81 22.12 2.62
CA ARG A 133 -19.79 22.64 1.65
C ARG A 133 -19.31 22.52 0.20
N TYR A 134 -18.07 22.93 -0.04
CA TYR A 134 -17.47 22.82 -1.38
C TYR A 134 -17.33 21.36 -1.81
N TRP A 135 -16.91 20.48 -0.91
CA TRP A 135 -16.79 19.05 -1.19
C TRP A 135 -18.14 18.40 -1.47
N ALA A 136 -19.19 18.79 -0.75
CA ALA A 136 -20.55 18.38 -1.06
C ALA A 136 -20.98 18.85 -2.46
N ASP A 137 -20.71 20.11 -2.82
CA ASP A 137 -21.06 20.69 -4.13
C ASP A 137 -20.38 19.96 -5.31
N ILE A 138 -19.15 19.45 -5.13
CA ILE A 138 -18.43 18.69 -6.16
C ILE A 138 -18.70 17.17 -6.12
N GLY A 139 -19.59 16.70 -5.24
CA GLY A 139 -20.07 15.31 -5.22
C GLY A 139 -19.29 14.35 -4.30
N GLU A 140 -18.48 14.84 -3.37
CA GLU A 140 -17.72 14.00 -2.43
C GLU A 140 -18.64 13.19 -1.50
N CYS A 141 -19.88 13.62 -1.27
CA CYS A 141 -20.86 12.84 -0.51
C CYS A 141 -21.10 11.43 -1.09
N TYR A 142 -20.87 11.27 -2.40
CA TYR A 142 -20.97 10.00 -3.10
C TYR A 142 -19.60 9.36 -3.37
N ASN A 143 -18.62 10.17 -3.80
CA ASN A 143 -17.30 9.67 -4.18
C ASN A 143 -16.42 9.31 -2.98
N ASN A 144 -16.67 9.93 -1.82
CA ASN A 144 -15.91 9.78 -0.59
C ASN A 144 -16.86 9.72 0.62
N SER A 145 -17.89 8.87 0.49
CA SER A 145 -19.00 8.79 1.45
C SER A 145 -18.55 8.49 2.88
N GLU A 146 -17.49 7.70 3.08
CA GLU A 146 -16.98 7.36 4.41
C GLU A 146 -16.40 8.58 5.14
N TYR A 147 -15.57 9.38 4.47
CA TYR A 147 -15.01 10.61 5.04
C TYR A 147 -16.10 11.65 5.27
N MET A 148 -16.98 11.83 4.28
CA MET A 148 -18.04 12.83 4.35
C MET A 148 -19.08 12.49 5.43
N ARG A 149 -19.35 11.21 5.69
CA ARG A 149 -20.19 10.74 6.81
C ARG A 149 -19.57 10.99 8.17
N LEU A 150 -18.25 11.02 8.26
CA LEU A 150 -17.56 11.19 9.54
C LEU A 150 -17.33 12.67 9.87
N TYR A 151 -17.06 13.49 8.87
CA TYR A 151 -16.60 14.87 9.08
C TYR A 151 -17.47 15.96 8.44
N CYS A 152 -18.41 15.61 7.55
CA CYS A 152 -19.22 16.56 6.78
C CYS A 152 -20.71 16.18 6.77
N THR A 153 -21.22 15.67 7.90
CA THR A 153 -22.57 15.11 8.00
C THR A 153 -23.64 16.13 7.63
N LYS A 154 -23.47 17.39 8.04
CA LYS A 154 -24.40 18.49 7.72
C LYS A 154 -24.36 18.87 6.25
N SER A 155 -23.17 19.08 5.68
CA SER A 155 -23.04 19.46 4.27
C SER A 155 -23.56 18.39 3.30
N CYS A 156 -23.54 17.12 3.70
CA CYS A 156 -24.09 16.03 2.90
C CYS A 156 -25.56 15.69 3.18
N GLY A 157 -26.25 16.44 4.05
CA GLY A 157 -27.66 16.17 4.40
C GLY A 157 -27.87 14.77 4.99
N MET A 158 -26.86 14.25 5.70
CA MET A 158 -26.90 12.94 6.37
C MET A 158 -27.36 13.04 7.83
N CYS A 159 -27.78 14.25 8.20
CA CYS A 159 -28.64 14.63 9.30
C CYS A 159 -29.68 15.62 8.72
#